data_AF-A0A8T2AX41-F1
#
_entry.id   AF-A0A8T2AX41-F1
#
_cell.length_a   1.000
_cell.length_b   1.000
_cell.length_c   1.000
_cell.angle_alpha   90.00
_cell.angle_beta   90.00
_cell.angle_gamma   90.00
#
_symmetry.space_group_name_H-M   'P 1'
#
loop_
_entity.id
_entity.type
_entity.pdbx_description
1 polymer ?
#
loop_
_entity_poly.entity_id
_entity_poly.type
_entity_poly.pdbx_seq_one_letter_code
_entity_poly.pdbx_strand_id
1 'polypeptide(L)'
;MCNALEHGVSEFHLDREPAWWRWRDLPSEVFTSTTLVKLSLGTRLRCQGIPSDTSLPALRILFLNSIWFEEDQSFDVFLAACPALEDLTIHYKVYQGHSYVISSKTIKKLSVTFSFGFDFAFSRIISFDTPNVIHFYYSDYIWWESPQCRLDSFAKATLDLHFFNDDKRYVKNGADMTDLISRIRNVKNLHLTSSIVEVNTCGLPVFNNLVDLVFSSKQKGWKLLLPRLLHCSLYDIGLLDPPE
;
A
#
# COMPACT_ATOMS: atom_id res chain seq x y z
N MET A 1 -15.59 26.04 -6.61
CA MET A 1 -15.27 24.83 -5.83
C MET A 1 -15.91 24.89 -4.46
N CYS A 2 -15.79 26.01 -3.74
CA CYS A 2 -16.36 26.21 -2.39
C CYS A 2 -17.89 26.04 -2.33
N ASN A 3 -18.65 26.48 -3.34
CA ASN A 3 -20.11 26.32 -3.33
C ASN A 3 -20.58 24.88 -3.13
N ALA A 4 -19.94 23.86 -3.72
CA ALA A 4 -20.41 22.48 -3.57
C ALA A 4 -20.29 21.99 -2.10
N LEU A 5 -19.16 22.29 -1.46
CA LEU A 5 -18.91 21.92 -0.07
C LEU A 5 -19.84 22.68 0.90
N GLU A 6 -20.13 23.95 0.60
CA GLU A 6 -21.10 24.77 1.34
C GLU A 6 -22.53 24.23 1.23
N HIS A 7 -22.87 23.52 0.15
CA HIS A 7 -24.20 22.92 -0.05
C HIS A 7 -24.30 21.50 0.54
N GLY A 8 -23.32 21.06 1.34
CA GLY A 8 -23.41 19.81 2.09
C GLY A 8 -23.26 18.54 1.26
N VAL A 9 -22.42 18.58 0.22
CA VAL A 9 -22.17 17.38 -0.62
C VAL A 9 -21.56 16.24 0.18
N SER A 10 -22.07 15.03 -0.04
CA SER A 10 -21.57 13.80 0.59
C SER A 10 -20.39 13.17 -0.16
N GLU A 11 -20.24 13.45 -1.46
CA GLU A 11 -19.12 12.99 -2.27
C GLU A 11 -18.47 14.17 -2.99
N PHE A 12 -17.14 14.24 -2.91
CA PHE A 12 -16.37 15.27 -3.58
C PHE A 12 -15.16 14.66 -4.29
N HIS A 13 -15.07 14.93 -5.58
CA HIS A 13 -13.96 14.51 -6.42
C HIS A 13 -13.28 15.75 -7.01
N LEU A 14 -12.01 15.91 -6.66
CA LEU A 14 -11.15 16.96 -7.18
C LEU A 14 -10.01 16.31 -7.94
N ASP A 15 -10.22 16.08 -9.23
CA ASP A 15 -9.15 15.75 -10.16
C ASP A 15 -9.09 16.84 -11.22
N ARG A 16 -7.88 17.31 -11.52
CA ARG A 16 -7.67 18.40 -12.46
C ARG A 16 -6.60 17.98 -13.43
N GLU A 17 -6.86 18.17 -14.73
CA GLU A 17 -5.90 17.82 -15.77
C GLU A 17 -4.51 18.40 -15.44
N PRO A 18 -3.45 17.59 -15.58
CA PRO A 18 -2.12 17.99 -15.20
C PRO A 18 -1.64 19.12 -16.12
N ALA A 19 -1.57 20.35 -15.61
CA ALA A 19 -0.66 21.32 -16.17
C ALA A 19 0.75 20.77 -16.01
N TRP A 20 1.50 20.70 -17.12
CA TRP A 20 2.86 20.17 -17.11
C TRP A 20 3.71 21.00 -16.11
N TRP A 21 4.37 20.32 -15.17
CA TRP A 21 5.40 20.80 -14.23
C TRP A 21 5.00 21.51 -12.91
N ARG A 22 3.73 21.81 -12.61
CA ARG A 22 3.39 22.54 -11.36
C ARG A 22 2.41 21.80 -10.44
N TRP A 23 2.81 21.67 -9.17
CA TRP A 23 1.92 21.34 -8.07
C TRP A 23 0.98 22.51 -7.78
N ARG A 24 -0.26 22.20 -7.37
CA ARG A 24 -1.29 23.18 -7.02
C ARG A 24 -1.69 23.00 -5.58
N ASP A 25 -1.90 24.09 -4.87
CA ASP A 25 -2.30 24.00 -3.47
C ASP A 25 -3.75 23.53 -3.35
N LEU A 26 -3.99 22.63 -2.39
CA LEU A 26 -5.33 22.20 -2.00
C LEU A 26 -6.10 23.35 -1.34
N PRO A 27 -7.38 23.56 -1.69
CA PRO A 27 -8.22 24.51 -0.96
C PRO A 27 -8.42 24.03 0.47
N SER A 28 -8.32 24.92 1.45
CA SER A 28 -8.47 24.57 2.86
C SER A 28 -9.89 24.10 3.20
N GLU A 29 -10.89 24.55 2.44
CA GLU A 29 -12.30 24.23 2.63
C GLU A 29 -12.61 22.74 2.44
N VAL A 30 -11.74 22.01 1.72
CA VAL A 30 -11.86 20.55 1.57
C VAL A 30 -11.68 19.83 2.90
N PHE A 31 -10.97 20.44 3.86
CA PHE A 31 -10.58 19.83 5.12
C PHE A 31 -11.58 20.05 6.27
N THR A 32 -12.62 20.87 6.09
CA THR A 32 -13.54 21.26 7.18
C THR A 32 -14.98 20.78 6.99
N SER A 33 -15.24 20.00 5.93
CA SER A 33 -16.60 19.53 5.63
C SER A 33 -17.08 18.44 6.58
N THR A 34 -18.18 18.72 7.29
CA THR A 34 -18.81 17.77 8.23
C THR A 34 -19.74 16.75 7.56
N THR A 35 -20.10 16.98 6.30
CA THR A 35 -21.07 16.14 5.54
C THR A 35 -20.38 15.18 4.58
N LEU A 36 -19.09 15.40 4.31
CA LEU A 36 -18.36 14.68 3.29
C LEU A 36 -18.08 13.23 3.74
N VAL A 37 -18.66 12.27 3.01
CA VAL A 37 -18.52 10.83 3.24
C VAL A 37 -17.41 10.24 2.37
N LYS A 38 -17.23 10.75 1.16
CA LYS A 38 -16.23 10.28 0.21
C LYS A 38 -15.46 11.44 -0.40
N LEU A 39 -14.14 11.38 -0.27
CA LEU A 39 -13.22 12.36 -0.81
C LEU A 39 -12.27 11.68 -1.79
N SER A 40 -12.13 12.25 -2.98
CA SER A 40 -11.16 11.81 -3.97
C SER A 40 -10.33 13.01 -4.43
N LEU A 41 -9.03 12.96 -4.19
CA LEU A 41 -8.07 13.98 -4.57
C LEU A 41 -7.16 13.44 -5.67
N GLY A 42 -7.07 14.19 -6.77
CA GLY A 42 -6.37 13.84 -7.99
C GLY A 42 -4.93 14.35 -8.06
N THR A 43 -4.34 14.23 -9.25
CA THR A 43 -2.89 14.31 -9.44
C THR A 43 -2.31 15.73 -9.33
N ARG A 44 -1.11 15.82 -8.73
CA ARG A 44 -0.30 17.05 -8.59
C ARG A 44 -0.94 18.12 -7.70
N LEU A 45 -1.65 17.69 -6.67
CA LEU A 45 -2.11 18.56 -5.59
C LEU A 45 -1.12 18.52 -4.44
N ARG A 46 -0.82 19.67 -3.87
CA ARG A 46 0.07 19.85 -2.72
C ARG A 46 -0.71 20.37 -1.54
N CYS A 47 -0.44 19.79 -0.39
CA CYS A 47 -0.90 20.23 0.91
C CYS A 47 0.31 20.86 1.61
N GLN A 48 0.38 22.19 1.62
CA GLN A 48 1.48 22.93 2.28
C GLN A 48 1.45 22.77 3.80
N GLY A 49 0.27 22.53 4.36
CA GLY A 49 0.05 22.28 5.78
C GLY A 49 -1.40 21.94 6.03
N ILE A 50 -1.68 21.26 7.13
CA ILE A 50 -3.04 20.92 7.54
C ILE A 50 -3.61 22.08 8.37
N PRO A 51 -4.73 22.70 7.95
CA PRO A 51 -5.40 23.72 8.75
C PRO A 51 -5.71 23.21 10.16
N SER A 52 -5.55 24.04 11.20
CA SER A 52 -5.77 23.63 12.59
C SER A 52 -7.23 23.25 12.90
N ASP A 53 -8.17 23.71 12.09
CA ASP A 53 -9.60 23.41 12.15
C ASP A 53 -10.01 22.22 11.27
N THR A 54 -9.05 21.49 10.70
CA THR A 54 -9.31 20.31 9.86
C THR A 54 -10.12 19.26 10.63
N SER A 55 -11.28 18.92 10.08
CA SER A 55 -12.23 17.98 10.67
C SER A 55 -13.15 17.43 9.59
N LEU A 56 -13.05 16.12 9.34
CA LEU A 56 -13.86 15.38 8.38
C LEU A 56 -14.56 14.21 9.08
N PRO A 57 -15.49 14.50 10.02
CA PRO A 57 -16.06 13.50 10.93
C PRO A 57 -16.89 12.42 10.22
N ALA A 58 -17.49 12.74 9.06
CA ALA A 58 -18.31 11.82 8.29
C ALA A 58 -17.52 11.03 7.23
N LEU A 59 -16.23 11.32 7.04
CA LEU A 59 -15.45 10.78 5.95
C LEU A 59 -15.14 9.30 6.18
N ARG A 60 -15.64 8.45 5.27
CA ARG A 60 -15.49 6.99 5.31
C ARG A 60 -14.58 6.45 4.21
N ILE A 61 -14.51 7.14 3.08
CA ILE A 61 -13.74 6.71 1.91
C ILE A 61 -12.83 7.85 1.45
N LEU A 62 -11.53 7.57 1.40
CA LEU A 62 -10.51 8.51 0.96
C LEU A 62 -9.67 7.92 -0.17
N PHE A 63 -9.64 8.62 -1.29
CA PHE A 63 -8.80 8.30 -2.43
C PHE A 63 -7.80 9.44 -2.69
N LEU A 64 -6.51 9.11 -2.69
CA LEU A 64 -5.42 10.05 -2.91
C LEU A 64 -4.60 9.58 -4.11
N ASN A 65 -4.59 10.36 -5.18
CA ASN A 65 -3.81 10.05 -6.37
C ASN A 65 -2.71 11.09 -6.55
N SER A 66 -1.53 10.82 -6.01
CA SER A 66 -0.34 11.68 -6.11
C SER A 66 -0.52 13.05 -5.50
N ILE A 67 -0.88 13.04 -4.22
CA ILE A 67 -1.00 14.20 -3.35
C ILE A 67 0.30 14.35 -2.58
N TRP A 68 0.90 15.54 -2.59
CA TRP A 68 2.12 15.84 -1.84
C TRP A 68 1.79 16.56 -0.54
N PHE A 69 2.04 15.90 0.59
CA PHE A 69 2.05 16.52 1.91
C PHE A 69 3.48 17.03 2.17
N GLU A 70 3.64 18.35 2.28
CA GLU A 70 4.97 19.00 2.30
C GLU A 70 5.66 18.87 3.66
N GLU A 71 4.89 18.91 4.75
CA GLU A 71 5.43 18.75 6.09
C GLU A 71 5.42 17.27 6.53
N ASP A 72 6.52 16.84 7.14
CA ASP A 72 6.59 15.55 7.83
C ASP A 72 5.46 15.48 8.87
N GLN A 73 4.71 14.36 8.92
CA GLN A 73 3.53 14.13 9.77
C GLN A 73 2.21 14.80 9.32
N SER A 74 2.20 15.68 8.32
CA SER A 74 0.93 16.28 7.84
C SER A 74 -0.11 15.23 7.44
N PHE A 75 0.34 14.10 6.89
CA PHE A 75 -0.57 13.00 6.53
C PHE A 75 -1.16 12.30 7.76
N ASP A 76 -0.39 12.10 8.82
CA ASP A 76 -0.88 11.51 10.08
C ASP A 76 -1.92 12.43 10.75
N VAL A 77 -1.64 13.74 10.79
CA VAL A 77 -2.58 14.75 11.30
C VAL A 77 -3.88 14.74 10.49
N PHE A 78 -3.78 14.63 9.17
CA PHE A 78 -4.95 14.54 8.31
C PHE A 78 -5.78 13.28 8.57
N LEU A 79 -5.15 12.11 8.72
CA LEU A 79 -5.84 10.87 9.05
C LEU A 79 -6.50 10.93 10.43
N ALA A 80 -5.86 11.56 11.42
CA ALA A 80 -6.42 11.75 12.76
C ALA A 80 -7.69 12.62 12.75
N ALA A 81 -7.81 13.55 11.80
CA ALA A 81 -9.00 14.38 11.61
C ALA A 81 -10.17 13.66 10.89
N CYS A 82 -9.98 12.39 10.51
CA CYS A 82 -10.98 11.56 9.81
C CYS A 82 -11.40 10.35 10.67
N PRO A 83 -12.10 10.54 11.80
CA PRO A 83 -12.36 9.49 12.79
C PRO A 83 -13.30 8.37 12.31
N ALA A 84 -13.98 8.54 11.17
CA ALA A 84 -14.87 7.53 10.58
C ALA A 84 -14.25 6.81 9.36
N LEU A 85 -12.97 7.03 9.07
CA LEU A 85 -12.34 6.55 7.83
C LEU A 85 -12.20 5.03 7.82
N GLU A 86 -12.84 4.35 6.86
CA GLU A 86 -12.85 2.87 6.75
C GLU A 86 -12.11 2.36 5.51
N ASP A 87 -12.08 3.12 4.42
CA ASP A 87 -11.43 2.76 3.15
C ASP A 87 -10.44 3.84 2.72
N LEU A 88 -9.15 3.49 2.68
CA LEU A 88 -8.07 4.36 2.24
C LEU A 88 -7.39 3.76 1.00
N THR A 89 -7.37 4.53 -0.07
CA THR A 89 -6.65 4.18 -1.31
C THR A 89 -5.65 5.27 -1.67
N ILE A 90 -4.38 4.91 -1.86
CA ILE A 90 -3.30 5.83 -2.21
C ILE A 90 -2.56 5.35 -3.45
N HIS A 91 -2.50 6.19 -4.47
CA HIS A 91 -1.73 5.98 -5.68
C HIS A 91 -0.57 6.97 -5.76
N TYR A 92 0.64 6.47 -5.50
CA TYR A 92 1.87 7.20 -5.71
C TYR A 92 2.31 7.04 -7.17
N LYS A 93 1.92 8.03 -7.97
CA LYS A 93 2.56 8.27 -9.26
C LYS A 93 3.89 8.96 -8.94
N VAL A 94 3.92 10.25 -8.67
CA VAL A 94 5.22 10.96 -8.48
C VAL A 94 5.91 10.61 -7.15
N TYR A 95 7.22 10.35 -7.16
CA TYR A 95 8.03 10.21 -5.93
C TYR A 95 8.15 11.55 -5.20
N GLN A 96 8.01 11.54 -3.87
CA GLN A 96 7.89 12.76 -3.07
C GLN A 96 9.00 12.95 -2.03
N GLY A 97 9.94 12.01 -1.86
CA GLY A 97 11.08 12.22 -0.97
C GLY A 97 10.92 11.75 0.48
N HIS A 98 9.71 11.37 0.92
CA HIS A 98 9.42 11.11 2.33
C HIS A 98 9.13 9.63 2.65
N SER A 99 9.48 9.23 3.87
CA SER A 99 8.98 8.00 4.49
C SER A 99 7.58 8.26 5.04
N TYR A 100 6.64 7.36 4.81
CA TYR A 100 5.26 7.53 5.27
C TYR A 100 4.95 6.49 6.34
N VAL A 101 4.44 6.95 7.48
CA VAL A 101 3.70 6.11 8.39
C VAL A 101 2.22 6.30 8.05
N ILE A 102 1.48 5.21 7.95
CA ILE A 102 0.02 5.23 7.86
C ILE A 102 -0.48 4.57 9.13
N SER A 103 -0.90 5.37 10.11
CA SER A 103 -1.47 4.87 11.36
C SER A 103 -2.95 5.19 11.44
N SER A 104 -3.79 4.16 11.58
CA SER A 104 -5.21 4.33 11.87
C SER A 104 -5.84 3.04 12.38
N LYS A 105 -6.66 3.17 13.43
CA LYS A 105 -7.45 2.06 13.98
C LYS A 105 -8.81 1.89 13.29
N THR A 106 -9.23 2.82 12.45
CA THR A 106 -10.58 2.80 11.85
C THR A 106 -10.59 2.17 10.47
N ILE A 107 -9.44 2.18 9.78
CA ILE A 107 -9.28 1.65 8.43
C ILE A 107 -9.47 0.14 8.44
N LYS A 108 -10.42 -0.32 7.61
CA LYS A 108 -10.72 -1.74 7.34
C LYS A 108 -10.18 -2.18 5.99
N LYS A 109 -10.09 -1.25 5.03
CA LYS A 109 -9.56 -1.48 3.70
C LYS A 109 -8.46 -0.49 3.38
N LEU A 110 -7.29 -1.01 3.06
CA LEU A 110 -6.09 -0.23 2.72
C LEU A 110 -5.56 -0.69 1.37
N SER A 111 -5.45 0.23 0.41
CA SER A 111 -4.90 -0.02 -0.92
C SER A 111 -3.80 0.99 -1.23
N VAL A 112 -2.58 0.52 -1.47
CA VAL A 112 -1.43 1.37 -1.79
C VAL A 112 -0.77 0.89 -3.07
N THR A 113 -0.55 1.80 -4.02
CA THR A 113 0.05 1.49 -5.32
C THR A 113 1.14 2.50 -5.65
N PHE A 114 2.30 1.99 -6.06
CA PHE A 114 3.41 2.77 -6.60
C PHE A 114 3.58 2.46 -8.10
N SER A 115 3.56 3.50 -8.93
CA SER A 115 3.62 3.32 -10.39
C SER A 115 4.94 3.77 -11.04
N PHE A 116 5.93 4.24 -10.27
CA PHE A 116 7.09 4.95 -10.83
C PHE A 116 8.34 4.11 -10.77
N GLY A 117 8.96 3.99 -11.95
CA GLY A 117 9.99 3.00 -12.23
C GLY A 117 11.44 3.48 -12.07
N PHE A 118 11.72 4.77 -11.84
CA PHE A 118 12.99 5.31 -12.36
C PHE A 118 13.81 6.21 -11.44
N ASP A 119 13.45 6.41 -10.17
CA ASP A 119 14.28 7.20 -9.26
C ASP A 119 15.07 6.30 -8.28
N PHE A 120 16.26 5.92 -8.73
CA PHE A 120 17.17 4.91 -8.17
C PHE A 120 17.81 5.29 -6.82
N ALA A 121 17.54 6.48 -6.28
CA ALA A 121 18.34 7.07 -5.22
C ALA A 121 17.66 7.15 -3.84
N PHE A 122 16.42 6.69 -3.69
CA PHE A 122 15.66 6.98 -2.47
C PHE A 122 15.13 5.74 -1.77
N SER A 123 15.56 5.57 -0.51
CA SER A 123 14.95 4.65 0.45
C SER A 123 13.49 5.06 0.68
N ARG A 124 12.60 4.08 0.58
CA ARG A 124 11.15 4.23 0.71
C ARG A 124 10.70 3.39 1.89
N ILE A 125 10.87 3.91 3.10
CA ILE A 125 10.30 3.25 4.27
C ILE A 125 8.83 3.68 4.35
N ILE A 126 7.95 2.75 4.01
CA ILE A 126 6.53 2.87 4.32
C ILE A 126 6.19 1.93 5.48
N SER A 127 5.54 2.47 6.50
CA SER A 127 5.08 1.72 7.66
C SER A 127 3.57 1.76 7.75
N PHE A 128 2.96 0.62 8.03
CA PHE A 128 1.53 0.46 8.17
C PHE A 128 1.20 0.03 9.61
N ASP A 129 0.68 0.97 10.39
CA ASP A 129 0.14 0.74 11.73
C ASP A 129 -1.40 0.79 11.68
N THR A 130 -1.96 -0.23 11.04
CA THR A 130 -3.40 -0.31 10.75
C THR A 130 -3.96 -1.65 11.23
N PRO A 131 -4.11 -1.83 12.56
CA PRO A 131 -4.36 -3.15 13.16
C PRO A 131 -5.71 -3.77 12.75
N ASN A 132 -6.69 -2.95 12.38
CA ASN A 132 -8.04 -3.41 12.05
C ASN A 132 -8.27 -3.63 10.53
N VAL A 133 -7.20 -3.65 9.72
CA VAL A 133 -7.30 -3.89 8.28
C VAL A 133 -7.69 -5.33 8.00
N ILE A 134 -8.79 -5.48 7.26
CA ILE A 134 -9.35 -6.75 6.79
C ILE A 134 -9.00 -6.99 5.33
N HIS A 135 -8.86 -5.91 4.54
CA HIS A 135 -8.49 -5.97 3.13
C HIS A 135 -7.25 -5.10 2.87
N PHE A 136 -6.13 -5.75 2.63
CA PHE A 136 -4.87 -5.09 2.30
C PHE A 136 -4.52 -5.34 0.83
N TYR A 137 -4.32 -4.28 0.06
CA TYR A 137 -3.77 -4.33 -1.29
C TYR A 137 -2.49 -3.50 -1.34
N TYR A 138 -1.41 -4.10 -1.83
CA TYR A 138 -0.13 -3.43 -2.01
C TYR A 138 0.43 -3.74 -3.38
N SER A 139 0.76 -2.70 -4.14
CA SER A 139 1.41 -2.84 -5.43
C SER A 139 2.63 -1.92 -5.51
N ASP A 140 3.78 -2.49 -5.85
CA ASP A 140 5.04 -1.77 -5.94
C ASP A 140 6.06 -2.53 -6.78
N TYR A 141 7.11 -1.83 -7.17
CA TYR A 141 8.34 -2.43 -7.68
C TYR A 141 9.24 -2.81 -6.50
N ILE A 142 9.47 -4.12 -6.29
CA ILE A 142 10.27 -4.60 -5.16
C ILE A 142 11.70 -4.09 -5.28
N TRP A 143 12.11 -3.30 -4.28
CA TRP A 143 13.47 -2.77 -4.08
C TRP A 143 14.11 -3.34 -2.81
N TRP A 144 15.24 -2.78 -2.38
CA TRP A 144 16.05 -3.30 -1.28
C TRP A 144 15.36 -3.29 0.10
N GLU A 145 14.31 -2.46 0.27
CA GLU A 145 13.58 -2.31 1.52
C GLU A 145 12.11 -2.72 1.34
N SER A 146 11.64 -3.64 2.19
CA SER A 146 10.23 -4.06 2.24
C SER A 146 9.41 -3.10 3.09
N PRO A 147 8.11 -2.92 2.80
CA PRO A 147 7.24 -2.12 3.65
C PRO A 147 7.14 -2.75 5.05
N GLN A 148 7.17 -1.91 6.07
CA GLN A 148 6.99 -2.33 7.45
C GLN A 148 5.50 -2.48 7.73
N CYS A 149 4.98 -3.70 7.64
CA CYS A 149 3.61 -4.02 8.05
C CYS A 149 3.59 -5.13 9.10
N ARG A 150 2.49 -5.19 9.84
CA ARG A 150 2.03 -6.39 10.55
C ARG A 150 0.55 -6.50 10.33
N LEU A 151 0.12 -7.56 9.64
CA LEU A 151 -1.29 -7.81 9.39
C LEU A 151 -1.83 -8.82 10.40
N ASP A 152 -3.07 -8.58 10.80
CA ASP A 152 -3.78 -9.45 11.72
C ASP A 152 -4.21 -10.75 11.04
N SER A 153 -4.49 -11.78 11.84
CA SER A 153 -4.72 -13.14 11.31
C SER A 153 -5.95 -13.27 10.40
N PHE A 154 -6.90 -12.34 10.51
CA PHE A 154 -8.14 -12.34 9.72
C PHE A 154 -8.01 -11.62 8.38
N ALA A 155 -6.91 -10.90 8.14
CA ALA A 155 -6.77 -10.08 6.96
C ALA A 155 -6.65 -10.92 5.68
N LYS A 156 -7.22 -10.40 4.59
CA LYS A 156 -6.90 -10.78 3.21
C LYS A 156 -5.83 -9.82 2.70
N ALA A 157 -4.72 -10.36 2.24
CA ALA A 157 -3.64 -9.61 1.62
C ALA A 157 -3.57 -9.91 0.12
N THR A 158 -3.50 -8.86 -0.69
CA THR A 158 -3.19 -8.93 -2.12
C THR A 158 -1.91 -8.14 -2.35
N LEU A 159 -0.86 -8.82 -2.82
CA LEU A 159 0.41 -8.22 -3.16
C LEU A 159 0.62 -8.32 -4.67
N ASP A 160 0.67 -7.19 -5.37
CA ASP A 160 0.99 -7.11 -6.80
C ASP A 160 2.39 -6.52 -7.00
N LEU A 161 3.36 -7.42 -7.11
CA LEU A 161 4.76 -7.07 -6.99
C LEU A 161 5.43 -7.14 -8.35
N HIS A 162 6.03 -6.02 -8.74
CA HIS A 162 6.75 -5.85 -9.98
C HIS A 162 8.26 -5.88 -9.74
N PHE A 163 9.02 -6.33 -10.73
CA PHE A 163 10.48 -6.28 -10.70
C PHE A 163 10.97 -5.65 -11.99
N PHE A 164 12.07 -4.89 -11.91
CA PHE A 164 12.71 -4.35 -13.10
C PHE A 164 13.41 -5.46 -13.85
N ASN A 165 12.99 -5.64 -15.10
CA ASN A 165 13.59 -6.58 -16.02
C ASN A 165 14.47 -5.79 -16.98
N ASP A 166 15.51 -5.13 -16.47
CA ASP A 166 16.41 -4.36 -17.31
C ASP A 166 17.69 -5.16 -17.59
N ASP A 167 17.95 -5.34 -18.88
CA ASP A 167 18.99 -6.18 -19.42
C ASP A 167 20.38 -5.80 -18.87
N LYS A 168 21.02 -6.79 -18.22
CA LYS A 168 22.48 -6.95 -18.12
C LYS A 168 23.30 -5.96 -17.27
N ARG A 169 22.74 -5.00 -16.54
CA ARG A 169 23.56 -4.11 -15.68
C ARG A 169 23.36 -4.21 -14.18
N TYR A 170 22.27 -4.82 -13.71
CA TYR A 170 22.00 -4.94 -12.28
C TYR A 170 21.41 -6.30 -11.91
N VAL A 171 21.92 -7.37 -12.53
CA VAL A 171 21.70 -8.75 -12.09
C VAL A 171 22.43 -8.98 -10.76
N LYS A 172 21.96 -8.33 -9.70
CA LYS A 172 21.89 -8.93 -8.38
C LYS A 172 20.41 -9.22 -8.14
N ASN A 173 19.93 -10.24 -8.84
CA ASN A 173 18.65 -10.89 -8.59
C ASN A 173 18.67 -11.51 -7.20
N GLY A 174 18.39 -10.67 -6.20
CA GLY A 174 18.37 -11.04 -4.79
C GLY A 174 17.55 -10.06 -3.98
N ALA A 175 16.55 -9.43 -4.59
CA ALA A 175 15.54 -8.72 -3.83
C ALA A 175 14.78 -9.75 -3.00
N ASP A 176 15.13 -9.80 -1.72
CA ASP A 176 14.65 -10.79 -0.77
C ASP A 176 13.22 -10.43 -0.35
N MET A 177 12.25 -11.18 -0.86
CA MET A 177 10.85 -11.05 -0.48
C MET A 177 10.57 -11.61 0.92
N THR A 178 11.53 -12.30 1.53
CA THR A 178 11.34 -13.00 2.81
C THR A 178 10.90 -12.04 3.90
N ASP A 179 11.43 -10.81 3.95
CA ASP A 179 11.02 -9.84 4.97
C ASP A 179 9.53 -9.47 4.82
N LEU A 180 9.09 -9.07 3.61
CA LEU A 180 7.68 -8.76 3.35
C LEU A 180 6.76 -9.96 3.62
N ILE A 181 7.11 -11.15 3.12
CA ILE A 181 6.32 -12.37 3.31
C ILE A 181 6.26 -12.72 4.81
N SER A 182 7.37 -12.60 5.55
CA SER A 182 7.43 -12.84 7.00
C SER A 182 6.51 -11.93 7.80
N ARG A 183 6.36 -10.68 7.36
CA ARG A 183 5.51 -9.67 8.00
C ARG A 183 4.02 -9.94 7.82
N ILE A 184 3.64 -10.62 6.74
CA ILE A 184 2.25 -10.97 6.44
C ILE A 184 1.93 -12.45 6.67
N ARG A 185 2.82 -13.23 7.30
CA ARG A 185 2.68 -14.69 7.49
C ARG A 185 1.41 -15.15 8.23
N ASN A 186 0.72 -14.23 8.92
CA ASN A 186 -0.46 -14.55 9.72
C ASN A 186 -1.77 -14.52 8.94
N VAL A 187 -1.79 -14.04 7.68
CA VAL A 187 -3.03 -13.85 6.91
C VAL A 187 -3.76 -15.14 6.59
N LYS A 188 -5.09 -15.05 6.45
CA LYS A 188 -5.94 -16.19 6.00
C LYS A 188 -6.00 -16.35 4.49
N ASN A 189 -5.92 -15.24 3.77
CA ASN A 189 -6.04 -15.24 2.31
C ASN A 189 -4.89 -14.42 1.74
N LEU A 190 -4.07 -15.05 0.90
CA LEU A 190 -2.97 -14.40 0.22
C LEU A 190 -3.17 -14.52 -1.29
N HIS A 191 -3.33 -13.37 -1.96
CA HIS A 191 -3.20 -13.28 -3.39
C HIS A 191 -1.86 -12.64 -3.72
N LEU A 192 -0.95 -13.41 -4.32
CA LEU A 192 0.32 -12.92 -4.80
C LEU A 192 0.31 -12.85 -6.32
N THR A 193 0.51 -11.64 -6.85
CA THR A 193 0.77 -11.41 -8.27
C THR A 193 2.24 -11.04 -8.45
N SER A 194 2.92 -11.73 -9.37
CA SER A 194 4.35 -11.52 -9.62
C SER A 194 4.68 -11.57 -11.11
N SER A 195 5.53 -10.65 -11.56
CA SER A 195 5.96 -10.54 -12.96
C SER A 195 7.17 -11.40 -13.35
N ILE A 196 7.75 -12.22 -12.44
CA ILE A 196 9.05 -12.90 -12.65
C ILE A 196 9.04 -14.44 -12.68
N VAL A 197 10.20 -15.00 -13.07
CA VAL A 197 10.48 -16.44 -13.29
C VAL A 197 11.22 -17.10 -12.11
N GLU A 198 12.05 -16.37 -11.35
CA GLU A 198 12.88 -16.91 -10.27
C GLU A 198 12.93 -15.92 -9.09
N VAL A 199 12.41 -16.32 -7.93
CA VAL A 199 12.59 -15.62 -6.65
C VAL A 199 13.54 -16.47 -5.81
N ASN A 200 14.56 -15.86 -5.20
CA ASN A 200 15.33 -16.52 -4.17
C ASN A 200 14.46 -16.61 -2.91
N THR A 201 13.98 -17.82 -2.61
CA THR A 201 13.02 -18.11 -1.53
C THR A 201 13.63 -18.94 -0.40
N CYS A 202 14.94 -18.88 -0.22
CA CYS A 202 15.56 -19.51 0.95
C CYS A 202 15.07 -18.79 2.20
N GLY A 203 14.36 -19.50 3.11
CA GLY A 203 13.94 -18.95 4.40
C GLY A 203 12.52 -18.35 4.48
N LEU A 204 11.62 -18.70 3.55
CA LEU A 204 10.22 -18.26 3.65
C LEU A 204 9.55 -18.69 4.97
N PRO A 205 8.71 -17.84 5.56
CA PRO A 205 7.99 -18.17 6.79
C PRO A 205 6.95 -19.26 6.55
N VAL A 206 6.62 -19.99 7.62
CA VAL A 206 5.43 -20.85 7.68
C VAL A 206 4.20 -19.97 7.85
N PHE A 207 3.16 -20.24 7.06
CA PHE A 207 1.86 -19.56 7.17
C PHE A 207 0.88 -20.41 7.98
N ASN A 208 0.77 -20.13 9.29
CA ASN A 208 -0.02 -20.96 10.20
C ASN A 208 -1.55 -20.81 10.03
N ASN A 209 -2.01 -19.73 9.43
CA ASN A 209 -3.44 -19.41 9.32
C ASN A 209 -3.95 -19.36 7.86
N LEU A 210 -3.09 -19.63 6.88
CA LEU A 210 -3.42 -19.45 5.47
C LEU A 210 -4.38 -20.55 5.01
N VAL A 211 -5.54 -20.14 4.51
CA VAL A 211 -6.62 -21.00 4.02
C VAL A 211 -6.74 -20.92 2.50
N ASP A 212 -6.52 -19.73 1.92
CA ASP A 212 -6.59 -19.50 0.48
C ASP A 212 -5.30 -18.85 -0.03
N LEU A 213 -4.67 -19.49 -1.02
CA LEU A 213 -3.49 -18.99 -1.71
C LEU A 213 -3.80 -18.89 -3.20
N VAL A 214 -3.91 -17.66 -3.69
CA VAL A 214 -3.99 -17.38 -5.12
C VAL A 214 -2.63 -16.89 -5.58
N PHE A 215 -2.03 -17.59 -6.53
CA PHE A 215 -0.83 -17.12 -7.19
C PHE A 215 -1.13 -16.81 -8.66
N SER A 216 -0.83 -15.58 -9.09
CA SER A 216 -1.00 -15.13 -10.46
C SER A 216 0.34 -14.65 -11.03
N SER A 217 0.76 -15.19 -12.17
CA SER A 217 1.95 -14.68 -12.85
C SER A 217 1.78 -14.72 -14.35
N LYS A 218 2.32 -13.69 -15.00
CA LYS A 218 2.45 -13.64 -16.46
C LYS A 218 3.54 -14.59 -16.98
N GLN A 219 4.42 -15.10 -16.10
CA GLN A 219 5.54 -15.97 -16.44
C GLN A 219 5.49 -17.31 -15.68
N LYS A 220 6.39 -18.25 -16.00
CA LYS A 220 6.41 -19.61 -15.41
C LYS A 220 6.95 -19.68 -13.96
N GLY A 221 7.28 -18.56 -13.32
CA GLY A 221 7.95 -18.55 -12.01
C GLY A 221 7.15 -19.12 -10.84
N TRP A 222 5.83 -19.24 -11.00
CA TRP A 222 4.96 -19.96 -10.06
C TRP A 222 5.41 -21.40 -9.82
N LYS A 223 6.02 -22.06 -10.82
CA LYS A 223 6.46 -23.46 -10.72
C LYS A 223 7.56 -23.69 -9.69
N LEU A 224 8.34 -22.65 -9.34
CA LEU A 224 9.42 -22.73 -8.35
C LEU A 224 8.98 -22.18 -6.99
N LEU A 225 8.11 -21.16 -7.00
CA LEU A 225 7.60 -20.48 -5.81
C LEU A 225 6.56 -21.29 -5.03
N LEU A 226 5.57 -21.85 -5.72
CA LEU A 226 4.48 -22.60 -5.10
C LEU A 226 4.99 -23.81 -4.29
N PRO A 227 5.87 -24.68 -4.84
CA PRO A 227 6.39 -25.80 -4.07
C PRO A 227 7.11 -25.35 -2.80
N ARG A 228 7.83 -24.23 -2.83
CA ARG A 228 8.59 -23.76 -1.65
C ARG A 228 7.70 -23.12 -0.58
N LEU A 229 6.68 -22.36 -0.99
CA LEU A 229 5.65 -21.87 -0.07
C LEU A 229 4.91 -23.05 0.59
N LEU A 230 4.59 -24.08 -0.18
CA LEU A 230 3.89 -25.27 0.32
C LEU A 230 4.79 -26.17 1.18
N HIS A 231 6.07 -26.32 0.82
CA HIS A 231 7.03 -27.13 1.57
C HIS A 231 7.31 -26.52 2.94
N CYS A 232 7.38 -25.19 3.04
CA CYS A 232 7.40 -24.47 4.33
C CYS A 232 6.11 -24.67 5.14
N SER A 233 4.95 -24.92 4.53
CA SER A 233 3.70 -25.21 5.26
C SER A 233 3.51 -26.67 5.69
N LEU A 234 4.31 -27.61 5.17
CA LEU A 234 4.06 -29.06 5.33
C LEU A 234 4.98 -29.76 6.34
N TYR A 235 6.17 -29.23 6.64
CA TYR A 235 7.09 -29.90 7.59
C TYR A 235 6.57 -29.97 9.03
N ASP A 236 5.67 -29.06 9.44
CA ASP A 236 5.09 -29.08 10.78
C ASP A 236 3.71 -29.77 10.88
N ILE A 237 3.18 -30.31 9.78
CA ILE A 237 1.99 -31.21 9.83
C ILE A 237 2.41 -32.68 9.98
N GLY A 238 3.72 -32.95 10.19
CA GLY A 238 4.23 -34.28 10.52
C GLY A 238 4.07 -35.34 9.43
N LEU A 239 3.98 -34.94 8.15
CA LEU A 239 3.72 -35.89 7.05
C LEU A 239 4.93 -36.31 6.23
N LEU A 240 6.10 -35.68 6.36
CA LEU A 240 7.34 -36.12 5.70
C LEU A 240 8.58 -35.72 6.51
N ASP A 241 9.43 -36.69 6.82
CA ASP A 241 10.77 -36.46 7.37
C ASP A 241 11.69 -35.82 6.31
N PRO A 242 12.65 -34.97 6.73
CA PRO A 242 13.57 -34.32 5.81
C PRO A 242 14.51 -35.35 5.15
N PRO A 243 14.84 -35.19 3.85
CA PRO A 243 15.77 -36.08 3.19
C PRO A 243 17.20 -35.91 3.75
N GLU A 244 17.87 -37.04 3.99
CA GLU A 244 19.31 -37.14 4.34
C GLU A 244 20.23 -36.49 3.30
#